data_AF-A0A8B5X4R6-F1
#
_entry.id   AF-A0A8B5X4R6-F1
#
_cell.length_a   1.000
_cell.length_b   1.000
_cell.length_c   1.000
_cell.angle_alpha   90.00
_cell.angle_beta   90.00
_cell.angle_gamma   90.00
#
_symmetry.space_group_name_H-M   'P 1'
#
loop_
_entity.id
_entity.type
_entity.pdbx_description
1 polymer ?
#
loop_
_entity_poly.entity_id
_entity_poly.type
_entity_poly.pdbx_seq_one_letter_code
_entity_poly.pdbx_strand_id
1 'polypeptide(L)'
;MNALQLKPDFAEILQPLGANAGDFFLAASLYHAQKISFAAAAALAGLSFEEFNYRLREHFGQGFIVRDETVMEDIATVRECMDGTS
;
A
#
# COMPACT_ATOMS: atom_id res chain seq x y z
N MET A 1 5.21 7.04 -19.63
CA MET A 1 4.62 6.31 -18.48
C MET A 1 5.48 5.08 -18.24
N ASN A 2 6.17 5.01 -17.10
CA ASN A 2 7.04 3.88 -16.75
C ASN A 2 6.21 2.94 -15.87
N ALA A 3 5.54 1.95 -16.48
CA ALA A 3 4.75 0.99 -15.72
C ALA A 3 5.70 0.05 -14.98
N LEU A 4 5.42 -0.22 -13.70
CA LEU A 4 6.17 -1.21 -12.94
C LEU A 4 5.98 -2.57 -13.62
N GLN A 5 7.07 -3.14 -14.14
CA GLN A 5 7.03 -4.48 -14.76
C GLN A 5 7.29 -5.52 -13.68
N LEU A 6 6.24 -6.18 -13.20
CA LEU A 6 6.37 -7.38 -12.38
C LEU A 6 7.02 -8.49 -13.21
N LYS A 7 7.80 -9.36 -12.55
CA LYS A 7 8.33 -10.55 -13.22
C LYS A 7 7.16 -11.40 -13.75
N PRO A 8 7.25 -11.94 -14.97
CA PRO A 8 6.18 -12.72 -15.57
C PRO A 8 5.80 -13.95 -14.73
N ASP A 9 6.75 -14.50 -13.97
CA ASP A 9 6.53 -15.63 -13.04
C ASP A 9 5.46 -15.34 -11.98
N PHE A 10 5.19 -14.06 -11.67
CA PHE A 10 4.11 -13.70 -10.76
C PHE A 10 2.73 -13.79 -11.40
N ALA A 11 2.62 -13.78 -12.73
CA ALA A 11 1.33 -13.74 -13.42
C ALA A 11 0.47 -14.97 -13.09
N GLU A 12 1.06 -16.17 -13.09
CA GLU A 12 0.36 -17.42 -12.76
C GLU A 12 -0.09 -17.46 -11.30
N ILE A 13 0.71 -16.89 -10.39
CA ILE A 13 0.41 -16.85 -8.95
C ILE A 13 -0.69 -15.83 -8.66
N LEU A 14 -0.67 -14.68 -9.33
CA LEU A 14 -1.59 -13.56 -9.09
C LEU A 14 -2.92 -13.71 -9.84
N GLN A 15 -2.95 -14.39 -10.99
CA GLN A 15 -4.17 -14.63 -11.77
C GLN A 15 -5.35 -15.15 -10.93
N PRO A 16 -5.22 -16.19 -10.08
CA PRO A 16 -6.33 -16.68 -9.27
C PRO A 16 -6.77 -15.69 -8.17
N LEU A 17 -5.93 -14.72 -7.81
CA LEU A 17 -6.20 -13.70 -6.78
C LEU A 17 -6.86 -12.44 -7.36
N GLY A 18 -7.01 -12.38 -8.68
CA GLY A 18 -7.71 -11.32 -9.41
C GLY A 18 -6.78 -10.29 -10.07
N ALA A 19 -7.35 -9.48 -10.97
CA ALA A 19 -6.60 -8.58 -11.85
C ALA A 19 -5.72 -7.55 -11.12
N ASN A 20 -6.13 -7.11 -9.93
CA ASN A 20 -5.41 -6.09 -9.13
C ASN A 20 -4.62 -6.70 -7.97
N ALA A 21 -4.39 -8.01 -7.97
CA ALA A 21 -3.68 -8.67 -6.87
C ALA A 21 -2.24 -8.14 -6.72
N GLY A 22 -1.54 -7.84 -7.83
CA GLY A 22 -0.19 -7.28 -7.79
C GLY A 22 -0.11 -5.97 -7.02
N ASP A 23 -1.01 -5.03 -7.34
CA ASP A 23 -1.08 -3.72 -6.67
C ASP A 23 -1.45 -3.88 -5.19
N PHE A 24 -2.38 -4.78 -4.87
CA PHE A 24 -2.74 -5.09 -3.49
C PHE A 24 -1.55 -5.62 -2.68
N PHE A 25 -0.86 -6.67 -3.16
CA PHE A 25 0.24 -7.28 -2.41
C PHE A 25 1.42 -6.33 -2.26
N LEU A 26 1.70 -5.50 -3.27
CA LEU A 26 2.74 -4.49 -3.19
C LEU A 26 2.39 -3.39 -2.17
N ALA A 27 1.16 -2.86 -2.23
CA ALA A 27 0.68 -1.87 -1.26
C ALA A 27 0.66 -2.43 0.18
N ALA A 28 0.19 -3.67 0.35
CA ALA A 28 0.21 -4.37 1.63
C ALA A 28 1.64 -4.54 2.17
N SER A 29 2.59 -4.93 1.31
CA SER A 29 4.00 -5.08 1.68
C SER A 29 4.61 -3.76 2.13
N LEU A 30 4.35 -2.67 1.40
CA LEU A 30 4.82 -1.32 1.77
C LEU A 30 4.20 -0.83 3.08
N TYR A 31 2.92 -1.14 3.32
CA TYR A 31 2.23 -0.84 4.57
C TYR A 31 2.85 -1.60 5.76
N HIS A 32 3.03 -2.92 5.64
CA HIS A 32 3.67 -3.73 6.69
C HIS A 32 5.12 -3.30 6.94
N ALA A 33 5.85 -2.92 5.88
CA ALA A 33 7.20 -2.33 5.96
C ALA A 33 7.23 -0.89 6.49
N GLN A 34 6.07 -0.34 6.91
CA GLN A 34 5.94 0.99 7.51
C GLN A 34 6.39 2.13 6.57
N LYS A 35 6.31 1.94 5.25
CA LYS A 35 6.75 2.93 4.26
C LYS A 35 5.65 3.88 3.83
N ILE A 36 4.40 3.47 3.97
CA ILE A 36 3.21 4.24 3.61
C ILE A 36 2.10 4.07 4.64
N SER A 37 1.25 5.08 4.77
CA SER A 37 0.08 5.00 5.65
C SER A 37 -0.92 3.98 5.12
N PHE A 38 -1.82 3.52 5.98
CA PHE A 38 -2.87 2.59 5.56
C PHE A 38 -3.76 3.18 4.46
N ALA A 39 -4.13 4.46 4.59
CA ALA A 39 -4.94 5.14 3.59
C ALA A 39 -4.23 5.21 2.22
N ALA A 40 -2.92 5.50 2.21
CA ALA A 40 -2.13 5.48 0.99
C ALA A 40 -2.05 4.06 0.38
N ALA A 41 -1.91 3.03 1.22
CA ALA A 41 -1.89 1.64 0.75
C ALA A 41 -3.23 1.22 0.12
N ALA A 42 -4.36 1.56 0.74
CA ALA A 42 -5.68 1.28 0.19
C ALA A 42 -5.90 2.00 -1.16
N ALA A 43 -5.50 3.28 -1.24
CA ALA A 43 -5.58 4.07 -2.47
C ALA A 43 -4.71 3.48 -3.61
N LEU A 44 -3.46 3.07 -3.30
CA LEU A 44 -2.57 2.42 -4.27
C LEU A 44 -3.10 1.06 -4.74
N ALA A 45 -3.80 0.32 -3.88
CA ALA A 45 -4.47 -0.92 -4.24
C ALA A 45 -5.79 -0.70 -5.02
N GLY A 46 -6.25 0.55 -5.15
CA GLY A 46 -7.54 0.88 -5.78
C GLY A 46 -8.74 0.37 -4.98
N LEU A 47 -8.61 0.24 -3.66
CA LEU A 47 -9.62 -0.32 -2.76
C LEU A 47 -10.08 0.73 -1.74
N SER A 48 -11.31 0.59 -1.27
CA SER A 48 -11.76 1.32 -0.08
C SER A 48 -11.00 0.86 1.17
N PHE A 49 -11.07 1.67 2.23
CA PHE A 49 -10.46 1.34 3.52
C PHE A 49 -10.94 -0.03 4.05
N GLU A 50 -12.25 -0.29 3.99
CA GLU A 50 -12.86 -1.53 4.49
C GLU A 50 -12.44 -2.74 3.66
N GLU A 51 -12.46 -2.63 2.33
CA GLU A 51 -12.05 -3.70 1.42
C GLU A 51 -10.56 -4.05 1.59
N PHE A 52 -9.71 -3.03 1.73
CA PHE A 52 -8.28 -3.24 1.96
C PHE A 52 -8.03 -3.90 3.32
N ASN A 53 -8.74 -3.48 4.37
CA ASN A 53 -8.67 -4.09 5.70
C ASN A 53 -9.13 -5.56 5.68
N TYR A 54 -10.22 -5.84 4.98
CA TYR A 54 -10.76 -7.19 4.82
C TYR A 54 -9.73 -8.11 4.15
N ARG A 55 -9.17 -7.68 3.02
CA ARG A 55 -8.16 -8.47 2.30
C ARG A 55 -6.86 -8.65 3.06
N LEU A 56 -6.43 -7.64 3.83
CA LEU A 56 -5.27 -7.79 4.70
C LEU A 56 -5.50 -8.89 5.75
N ARG A 57 -6.68 -8.92 6.38
CA ARG A 57 -7.04 -9.99 7.33
C ARG A 57 -7.08 -11.37 6.66
N GLU A 58 -7.63 -11.45 5.45
CA GLU A 58 -7.74 -12.69 4.69
C GLU A 58 -6.36 -13.26 4.32
N HIS A 59 -5.43 -12.42 3.85
CA HIS A 59 -4.14 -12.87 3.34
C HIS A 59 -3.02 -12.90 4.37
N PHE A 60 -3.05 -12.03 5.37
CA PHE A 60 -1.96 -11.85 6.35
C PHE A 60 -2.39 -12.14 7.79
N GLY A 61 -3.67 -12.46 8.04
CA GLY A 61 -4.20 -12.70 9.38
C GLY A 61 -4.27 -11.44 10.25
N GLN A 62 -3.88 -10.29 9.71
CA GLN A 62 -3.80 -9.02 10.41
C GLN A 62 -4.35 -7.90 9.52
N GLY A 63 -5.25 -7.08 10.06
CA GLY A 63 -5.82 -5.94 9.37
C GLY A 63 -5.10 -4.63 9.67
N PHE A 64 -5.87 -3.54 9.74
CA PHE A 64 -5.40 -2.23 10.20
C PHE A 64 -4.64 -2.34 11.53
N ILE A 65 -3.37 -1.94 11.50
CA ILE A 65 -2.47 -1.86 12.64
C ILE A 65 -2.62 -0.47 13.26
N VAL A 66 -3.29 -0.41 14.40
CA VAL A 66 -3.28 0.79 15.25
C VAL A 66 -1.87 0.93 15.81
N ARG A 67 -1.19 2.03 15.47
CA ARG A 67 0.10 2.36 16.08
C ARG A 67 -0.07 3.51 17.05
N ASP A 68 0.60 3.40 18.18
CA ASP A 68 0.64 4.41 19.25
C ASP A 68 1.53 5.64 18.89
N GLU A 69 2.12 5.65 17.71
CA GLU A 69 3.05 6.69 17.28
C GLU A 69 2.52 7.40 16.03
N THR A 70 1.95 8.56 16.29
CA THR A 70 1.92 9.85 15.59
C THR A 70 2.98 10.17 14.51
N VAL A 71 3.72 9.22 13.95
CA VAL A 71 4.97 9.48 13.21
C VAL A 71 4.88 9.27 11.69
N MET A 72 3.73 8.82 11.16
CA MET A 72 3.58 8.63 9.70
C MET A 72 2.93 9.80 8.96
N GLU A 73 2.45 10.83 9.67
CA GLU A 73 1.93 12.05 9.03
C GLU A 73 3.06 12.95 8.46
N ASP A 74 4.33 12.71 8.82
CA ASP A 74 5.42 13.63 8.49
C ASP A 74 6.10 13.41 7.12
N ILE A 75 5.89 12.30 6.42
CA ILE A 75 6.53 12.10 5.10
C ILE A 75 5.89 12.97 4.01
N ALA A 76 4.64 13.41 4.18
CA ALA A 76 3.99 14.33 3.25
C ALA A 76 4.25 15.81 3.60
N THR A 77 4.17 16.16 4.89
CA THR A 77 4.31 17.56 5.34
C THR A 77 5.71 18.13 5.12
N VAL A 78 6.77 17.34 5.29
CA VAL A 78 8.16 17.82 5.09
C VAL A 78 8.46 18.09 3.61
N ARG A 79 7.79 17.40 2.67
CA ARG A 79 8.03 17.59 1.23
C ARG A 79 7.42 18.88 0.71
N GLU A 80 6.29 19.31 1.25
CA GLU A 80 5.69 20.62 0.92
C GLU A 80 6.45 21.80 1.55
N CYS A 81 7.13 21.62 2.68
CA CYS A 81 7.94 22.67 3.29
C CYS A 81 9.32 22.88 2.66
N MET A 82 9.85 21.93 1.87
CA MET A 82 11.19 22.03 1.27
C MET A 82 11.19 22.54 -0.18
N ASP A 83 10.06 22.52 -0.88
CA ASP A 83 9.98 22.93 -2.30
C ASP A 83 9.48 24.39 -2.50
N GLY A 84 9.37 25.18 -1.42
CA GLY A 84 8.78 26.53 -1.42
C GLY A 84 9.72 27.71 -1.14
N THR A 85 11.05 27.53 -1.13
CA THR A 85 12.00 28.66 -1.07
C THR A 85 13.12 28.50 -2.09
N SER A 86 12.88 28.98 -3.31
CA SER A 86 13.90 29.45 -4.25
C SER A 86 13.31 30.52 -5.15
#